data_AF-A0A380FCM0-F1
#
_entry.id   AF-A0A380FCM0-F1
#
_cell.length_a   1.000
_cell.length_b   1.000
_cell.length_c   1.000
_cell.angle_alpha   90.00
_cell.angle_beta   90.00
_cell.angle_gamma   90.00
#
_symmetry.space_group_name_H-M   'P 1'
#
loop_
_entity.id
_entity.type
_entity.pdbx_description
1 polymer ?
#
loop_
_entity_poly.entity_id
_entity_poly.type
_entity_poly.pdbx_seq_one_letter_code
_entity_poly.pdbx_strand_id
1 'polypeptide(L)'
;MPQPFRFSTFSFDFGATLVFFIVALVSLIESTGVYHALSEITGKQLERKDFRKGYTAEGIAIILGSIFNAFPYTAYSQNVGLVSLSGAKKNNVIYGMVIMLLVCGCIPKIGAMANMIPLPVLGGAMIAMFGMVMAYGVSILGNINFKNQNNLLIIAVSVGLGTGISAVPQAFKALGDNFAWLTQNGIVLGAVSAIVLNFFFNGIKYQQKSEVME
;
A
#
# COMPACT_ATOMS: atom_id res chain seq x y z
N MET A 1 -27.96 -3.45 -9.33
CA MET A 1 -27.21 -4.73 -9.30
C MET A 1 -25.82 -4.49 -9.86
N PRO A 2 -24.76 -5.09 -9.31
CA PRO A 2 -23.40 -4.92 -9.83
C PRO A 2 -23.33 -5.42 -11.27
N GLN A 3 -22.90 -4.55 -12.18
CA GLN A 3 -22.73 -4.90 -13.59
C GLN A 3 -21.23 -5.08 -13.87
N PRO A 4 -20.78 -6.26 -14.32
CA PRO A 4 -19.40 -6.45 -14.72
C PRO A 4 -19.07 -5.52 -15.89
N PHE A 5 -17.86 -4.94 -15.89
CA PHE A 5 -17.35 -4.06 -16.97
C PHE A 5 -18.23 -2.85 -17.30
N ARG A 6 -18.86 -2.23 -16.28
CA ARG A 6 -19.75 -1.06 -16.44
C ARG A 6 -19.07 0.17 -17.05
N PHE A 7 -17.83 0.48 -16.69
CA PHE A 7 -17.19 1.77 -17.05
C PHE A 7 -16.15 1.65 -18.16
N SER A 8 -15.50 0.50 -18.31
CA SER A 8 -14.58 0.24 -19.42
C SER A 8 -14.44 -1.25 -19.70
N THR A 9 -14.21 -1.59 -20.97
CA THR A 9 -13.72 -2.91 -21.38
C THR A 9 -12.21 -3.01 -21.13
N PHE A 10 -11.63 -4.20 -21.29
CA PHE A 10 -10.19 -4.41 -21.13
C PHE A 10 -9.40 -3.54 -22.13
N SER A 11 -8.64 -2.58 -21.61
CA SER A 11 -7.72 -1.73 -22.37
C SER A 11 -6.32 -1.86 -21.77
N PHE A 12 -5.32 -1.96 -22.62
CA PHE A 12 -3.93 -2.08 -22.21
C PHE A 12 -3.18 -0.79 -22.54
N ASP A 13 -2.83 -0.04 -21.50
CA ASP A 13 -1.91 1.09 -21.58
C ASP A 13 -0.63 0.73 -20.83
N PHE A 14 0.51 0.83 -21.50
CA PHE A 14 1.79 0.41 -20.94
C PHE A 14 2.21 1.29 -19.74
N GLY A 15 2.03 2.60 -19.83
CA GLY A 15 2.41 3.54 -18.78
C GLY A 15 1.58 3.33 -17.51
N ALA A 16 0.25 3.27 -17.66
CA ALA A 16 -0.66 2.99 -16.55
C ALA A 16 -0.40 1.61 -15.93
N THR A 17 -0.17 0.59 -16.76
CA THR A 17 0.15 -0.77 -16.29
C THR A 17 1.41 -0.76 -15.42
N LEU A 18 2.46 -0.07 -15.85
CA LEU A 18 3.72 0.02 -15.09
C LEU A 18 3.53 0.76 -13.76
N VAL A 19 2.78 1.86 -13.75
CA VAL A 19 2.43 2.59 -12.53
C VAL A 19 1.67 1.68 -11.56
N PHE A 20 0.60 1.03 -12.01
CA PHE A 20 -0.20 0.15 -11.16
C PHE A 20 0.56 -1.10 -10.71
N PHE A 21 1.50 -1.61 -11.51
CA PHE A 21 2.40 -2.68 -11.11
C PHE A 21 3.29 -2.26 -9.92
N ILE A 22 3.87 -1.06 -9.96
CA ILE A 22 4.66 -0.52 -8.85
C ILE A 22 3.78 -0.28 -7.63
N VAL A 23 2.58 0.26 -7.80
CA VAL A 23 1.62 0.43 -6.71
C VAL A 23 1.27 -0.92 -6.07
N ALA A 24 1.05 -1.97 -6.87
CA ALA A 24 0.79 -3.32 -6.37
C ALA A 24 1.99 -3.89 -5.58
N LEU A 25 3.23 -3.64 -6.01
CA LEU A 25 4.42 -4.04 -5.23
C LEU A 25 4.49 -3.31 -3.89
N VAL A 26 4.26 -2.00 -3.88
CA VAL A 26 4.23 -1.21 -2.64
C VAL A 26 3.11 -1.71 -1.71
N SER A 27 1.94 -1.99 -2.27
CA SER A 27 0.80 -2.57 -1.55
C SER A 27 1.14 -3.92 -0.91
N LEU A 28 1.86 -4.81 -1.61
CA LEU A 28 2.30 -6.09 -1.05
C LEU A 28 3.31 -5.90 0.09
N ILE A 29 4.21 -4.92 -0.01
CA ILE A 29 5.14 -4.57 1.06
C ILE A 29 4.36 -4.05 2.29
N GLU A 30 3.36 -3.19 2.08
CA GLU A 30 2.47 -2.72 3.14
C GLU A 30 1.74 -3.90 3.80
N SER A 31 1.08 -4.76 3.03
CA SER A 31 0.38 -5.95 3.53
C SER A 31 1.31 -6.88 4.33
N THR A 32 2.58 -6.98 3.94
CA THR A 32 3.57 -7.76 4.69
C THR A 32 3.79 -7.20 6.09
N GLY A 33 3.90 -5.87 6.21
CA GLY A 33 3.99 -5.20 7.51
C GLY A 33 2.73 -5.43 8.36
N VAL A 34 1.55 -5.35 7.74
CA VAL A 34 0.25 -5.64 8.41
C VAL A 34 0.20 -7.07 8.93
N TYR A 35 0.65 -8.04 8.14
CA TYR A 35 0.67 -9.45 8.55
C TYR A 35 1.62 -9.67 9.73
N HIS A 36 2.80 -9.04 9.73
CA HIS A 36 3.74 -9.10 10.85
C HIS A 36 3.15 -8.47 12.12
N ALA A 37 2.56 -7.28 12.02
CA ALA A 37 1.94 -6.63 13.18
C ALA A 37 0.78 -7.46 13.75
N LEU A 38 -0.05 -8.05 12.88
CA LEU A 38 -1.14 -8.93 13.30
C LEU A 38 -0.63 -10.25 13.89
N SER A 39 0.47 -10.81 13.36
CA SER A 39 1.17 -11.98 13.90
C SER A 39 1.62 -11.75 15.34
N GLU A 40 2.22 -10.60 15.61
CA GLU A 40 2.67 -10.21 16.94
C GLU A 40 1.48 -10.06 17.91
N ILE A 41 0.42 -9.36 17.50
CA ILE A 41 -0.78 -9.18 18.33
C ILE A 41 -1.49 -10.52 18.59
N THR A 42 -1.56 -11.40 17.59
CA THR A 42 -2.26 -12.69 17.71
C THR A 42 -1.42 -13.78 18.34
N GLY A 43 -0.10 -13.58 18.47
CA GLY A 43 0.85 -14.59 18.94
C GLY A 43 1.03 -15.77 17.98
N LYS A 44 0.60 -15.64 16.72
CA LYS A 44 0.67 -16.71 15.73
C LYS A 44 1.89 -16.51 14.84
N GLN A 45 2.85 -17.42 14.91
CA GLN A 45 4.01 -17.42 14.01
C GLN A 45 3.56 -17.62 12.55
N LEU A 46 4.00 -16.74 11.65
CA LEU A 46 3.72 -16.83 10.22
C LEU A 46 4.85 -17.53 9.49
N GLU A 47 4.50 -18.51 8.65
CA GLU A 47 5.44 -19.17 7.75
C GLU A 47 5.29 -18.64 6.33
N ARG A 48 6.29 -18.92 5.46
CA ARG A 48 6.27 -18.55 4.04
C ARG A 48 5.00 -18.99 3.30
N LYS A 49 4.40 -20.13 3.71
CA LYS A 49 3.14 -20.63 3.15
C LYS A 49 1.95 -19.71 3.44
N ASP A 50 1.95 -19.03 4.59
CA ASP A 50 0.88 -18.14 5.02
C ASP A 50 0.94 -16.83 4.25
N PHE A 51 2.15 -16.26 4.08
CA PHE A 51 2.38 -15.11 3.20
C PHE A 51 1.91 -15.38 1.77
N ARG A 52 2.28 -16.54 1.21
CA ARG A 52 1.84 -16.93 -0.14
C ARG A 52 0.31 -16.98 -0.26
N LYS A 53 -0.38 -17.56 0.74
CA LYS A 53 -1.85 -17.59 0.76
C LYS A 53 -2.45 -16.19 0.86
N GLY A 54 -1.89 -15.33 1.69
CA GLY A 54 -2.32 -13.93 1.85
C GLY A 54 -2.20 -13.15 0.54
N TYR A 55 -1.02 -13.16 -0.08
CA TYR A 55 -0.79 -12.45 -1.36
C TYR A 55 -1.67 -12.99 -2.49
N THR A 56 -1.87 -14.31 -2.57
CA THR A 56 -2.79 -14.90 -3.54
C THR A 56 -4.24 -14.46 -3.30
N ALA A 57 -4.69 -14.39 -2.04
CA ALA A 57 -6.03 -13.92 -1.72
C ALA A 57 -6.23 -12.45 -2.11
N GLU A 58 -5.24 -11.58 -1.85
CA GLU A 58 -5.26 -10.18 -2.27
C GLU A 58 -5.30 -10.05 -3.80
N GLY A 59 -4.45 -10.78 -4.53
CA GLY A 59 -4.45 -10.78 -5.99
C GLY A 59 -5.79 -11.22 -6.58
N ILE A 60 -6.40 -12.28 -6.03
CA ILE A 60 -7.74 -12.73 -6.44
C ILE A 60 -8.79 -11.65 -6.15
N ALA A 61 -8.73 -11.00 -4.99
CA ALA A 61 -9.64 -9.93 -4.62
C ALA A 61 -9.53 -8.73 -5.58
N ILE A 62 -8.31 -8.34 -5.96
CA ILE A 62 -8.06 -7.27 -6.93
C ILE A 62 -8.62 -7.65 -8.31
N ILE A 63 -8.41 -8.89 -8.77
CA ILE A 63 -8.96 -9.36 -10.05
C ILE A 63 -10.48 -9.33 -10.03
N LEU A 64 -11.10 -9.86 -8.98
CA LEU A 64 -12.55 -9.84 -8.81
C LEU A 64 -13.10 -8.41 -8.75
N GLY A 65 -12.45 -7.53 -7.99
CA GLY A 65 -12.79 -6.11 -7.92
C GLY A 65 -12.71 -5.42 -9.28
N SER A 66 -11.66 -5.71 -10.04
CA SER A 66 -11.43 -5.13 -11.37
C SER A 66 -12.56 -5.47 -12.35
N ILE A 67 -13.10 -6.69 -12.30
CA ILE A 67 -14.29 -7.09 -13.11
C ILE A 67 -15.49 -6.19 -12.81
N PHE A 68 -15.65 -5.78 -11.56
CA PHE A 68 -16.71 -4.86 -11.11
C PHE A 68 -16.26 -3.39 -11.06
N ASN A 69 -15.16 -3.04 -11.74
CA ASN A 69 -14.60 -1.68 -11.85
C ASN A 69 -14.25 -1.05 -10.49
N ALA A 70 -13.86 -1.87 -9.52
CA ALA A 70 -13.37 -1.40 -8.25
C ALA A 70 -11.86 -1.14 -8.29
N PHE A 71 -11.41 -0.28 -7.38
CA PHE A 71 -10.00 0.02 -7.20
C PHE A 71 -9.24 -1.14 -6.55
N PRO A 72 -7.91 -1.24 -6.74
CA PRO A 72 -7.08 -2.24 -6.08
C PRO A 72 -7.25 -2.20 -4.56
N TYR A 73 -7.32 -3.37 -3.94
CA TYR A 73 -7.47 -3.53 -2.49
C TYR A 73 -6.18 -4.04 -1.86
N THR A 74 -5.97 -3.69 -0.59
CA THR A 74 -4.83 -4.11 0.21
C THR A 74 -5.27 -4.48 1.62
N ALA A 75 -4.41 -5.12 2.41
CA ALA A 75 -4.66 -5.36 3.81
C ALA A 75 -4.79 -4.03 4.57
N TYR A 76 -5.89 -3.85 5.30
CA TYR A 76 -6.20 -2.57 5.93
C TYR A 76 -5.47 -2.42 7.27
N SER A 77 -4.36 -1.69 7.26
CA SER A 77 -3.45 -1.47 8.39
C SER A 77 -4.13 -0.91 9.64
N GLN A 78 -5.19 -0.12 9.46
CA GLN A 78 -5.98 0.47 10.54
C GLN A 78 -6.72 -0.58 11.37
N ASN A 79 -7.08 -1.72 10.77
CA ASN A 79 -7.74 -2.82 11.49
C ASN A 79 -6.79 -3.47 12.50
N VAL A 80 -5.47 -3.39 12.31
CA VAL A 80 -4.48 -3.91 13.26
C VAL A 80 -4.62 -3.20 14.61
N GLY A 81 -4.71 -1.87 14.59
CA GLY A 81 -4.92 -1.07 15.81
C GLY A 81 -6.24 -1.41 16.51
N LEU A 82 -7.31 -1.59 15.75
CA LEU A 82 -8.61 -2.01 16.31
C LEU A 82 -8.56 -3.40 16.94
N VAL A 83 -7.88 -4.37 16.33
CA VAL A 83 -7.71 -5.72 16.90
C VAL A 83 -6.88 -5.65 18.19
N SER A 84 -5.84 -4.81 18.21
CA SER A 84 -5.02 -4.60 19.42
C SER A 84 -5.83 -4.01 20.57
N LEU A 85 -6.68 -3.01 20.29
CA LEU A 85 -7.51 -2.34 21.31
C LEU A 85 -8.71 -3.16 21.77
N SER A 86 -9.39 -3.82 20.84
CA SER A 86 -10.59 -4.61 21.14
C SER A 86 -10.28 -5.98 21.75
N GLY A 87 -9.07 -6.50 21.54
CA GLY A 87 -8.70 -7.87 21.90
C GLY A 87 -9.41 -8.95 21.10
N ALA A 88 -10.22 -8.57 20.10
CA ALA A 88 -11.06 -9.48 19.33
C ALA A 88 -10.26 -10.21 18.23
N LYS A 89 -9.49 -11.23 18.63
CA LYS A 89 -8.53 -11.96 17.76
C LYS A 89 -9.13 -13.14 17.00
N LYS A 90 -10.43 -13.45 17.18
CA LYS A 90 -11.09 -14.63 16.57
C LYS A 90 -11.64 -14.32 15.18
N ASN A 91 -11.50 -15.27 14.26
CA ASN A 91 -12.01 -15.16 12.88
C ASN A 91 -13.54 -15.00 12.78
N ASN A 92 -14.29 -15.36 13.83
CA ASN A 92 -15.75 -15.21 13.85
C ASN A 92 -16.21 -13.76 13.64
N VAL A 93 -15.41 -12.79 14.11
CA VAL A 93 -15.69 -11.36 13.90
C VAL A 93 -15.58 -11.00 12.41
N ILE A 94 -14.63 -11.62 11.71
CA ILE A 94 -14.40 -11.40 10.27
C ILE A 94 -15.60 -11.93 9.47
N TYR A 95 -16.12 -13.12 9.78
CA TYR A 95 -17.30 -13.65 9.09
C TYR A 95 -18.54 -12.77 9.28
N GLY A 96 -18.76 -12.26 10.50
CA GLY A 96 -19.83 -11.30 10.76
C GLY A 96 -19.68 -10.02 9.95
N MET A 97 -18.45 -9.49 9.88
CA MET A 97 -18.13 -8.30 9.08
C MET A 97 -18.37 -8.53 7.58
N VAL A 98 -17.96 -9.68 7.02
CA VAL A 98 -18.18 -10.00 5.60
C VAL A 98 -19.67 -10.05 5.27
N ILE A 99 -20.48 -10.72 6.10
CA ILE A 99 -21.94 -10.78 5.89
C ILE A 99 -22.54 -9.38 5.97
N MET A 100 -22.13 -8.58 6.97
CA MET A 100 -22.59 -7.21 7.13
C MET A 100 -22.25 -6.36 5.89
N LEU A 101 -21.01 -6.40 5.40
CA LEU A 101 -20.60 -5.63 4.23
C LEU A 101 -21.31 -6.09 2.94
N LEU A 102 -21.56 -7.39 2.77
CA LEU A 102 -22.34 -7.90 1.63
C LEU A 102 -23.77 -7.39 1.67
N VAL A 103 -24.43 -7.43 2.84
CA VAL A 103 -25.77 -6.89 3.01
C VAL A 103 -25.78 -5.38 2.76
N CYS A 104 -24.84 -4.64 3.34
CA CYS A 104 -24.75 -3.20 3.16
C CYS A 104 -24.47 -2.81 1.70
N GLY A 105 -23.60 -3.53 1.01
CA GLY A 105 -23.28 -3.30 -0.41
C GLY A 105 -24.45 -3.57 -1.35
N CYS A 106 -25.36 -4.46 -0.96
CA CYS A 106 -26.59 -4.73 -1.70
C CYS A 106 -27.68 -3.66 -1.50
N ILE A 107 -27.54 -2.76 -0.52
CA ILE A 107 -28.53 -1.72 -0.21
C ILE A 107 -28.12 -0.40 -0.89
N PRO A 108 -28.79 0.03 -1.98
CA PRO A 108 -28.40 1.23 -2.72
C PRO A 108 -28.48 2.53 -1.89
N LYS A 109 -29.37 2.55 -0.89
CA LYS A 109 -29.52 3.68 0.03
C LYS A 109 -28.25 3.96 0.84
N ILE A 110 -27.48 2.93 1.19
CA ILE A 110 -26.20 3.10 1.91
C ILE A 110 -25.17 3.76 0.99
N GLY A 111 -25.11 3.35 -0.28
CA GLY A 111 -24.27 4.04 -1.28
C GLY A 111 -24.70 5.50 -1.50
N ALA A 112 -26.00 5.78 -1.51
CA ALA A 112 -26.51 7.15 -1.60
C ALA A 112 -26.10 7.99 -0.38
N MET A 113 -26.15 7.43 0.83
CA MET A 113 -25.67 8.09 2.05
C MET A 113 -24.17 8.39 1.98
N ALA A 114 -23.36 7.47 1.46
CA ALA A 114 -21.92 7.70 1.28
C ALA A 114 -21.64 8.91 0.37
N ASN A 115 -22.46 9.11 -0.68
CA ASN A 115 -22.36 10.28 -1.57
C ASN A 115 -22.83 11.60 -0.94
N MET A 116 -23.56 11.55 0.18
CA MET A 116 -23.99 12.74 0.92
C MET A 116 -22.93 13.24 1.91
N ILE A 117 -21.84 12.48 2.14
CA ILE A 117 -20.78 12.87 3.07
C ILE A 117 -20.07 14.12 2.53
N PRO A 118 -19.98 15.22 3.30
CA PRO A 118 -19.31 16.43 2.86
C PRO A 118 -17.81 16.21 2.60
N LEU A 119 -17.28 16.87 1.57
CA LEU A 119 -15.85 16.81 1.22
C LEU A 119 -14.91 17.14 2.38
N PRO A 120 -15.17 18.13 3.27
CA PRO A 120 -14.30 18.38 4.42
C PRO A 120 -14.18 17.19 5.39
N VAL A 121 -15.26 16.41 5.56
CA VAL A 121 -15.26 15.20 6.41
C VAL A 121 -14.44 14.10 5.77
N LEU A 122 -14.63 13.88 4.46
CA LEU A 122 -13.81 12.94 3.69
C LEU A 122 -12.33 13.34 3.72
N GLY A 123 -12.03 14.64 3.61
CA GLY A 123 -10.68 15.18 3.75
C GLY A 123 -10.05 14.83 5.10
N GLY A 124 -10.77 15.07 6.21
CA GLY A 124 -10.31 14.70 7.55
C GLY A 124 -10.05 13.19 7.70
N ALA A 125 -10.95 12.36 7.18
CA ALA A 125 -10.77 10.90 7.18
C ALA A 125 -9.55 10.47 6.34
N MET A 126 -9.35 11.09 5.17
CA MET A 126 -8.19 10.82 4.31
C MET A 126 -6.87 11.22 4.97
N ILE A 127 -6.81 12.34 5.71
CA ILE A 127 -5.61 12.74 6.45
C ILE A 127 -5.22 11.66 7.46
N ALA A 128 -6.19 11.14 8.24
CA ALA A 128 -5.92 10.06 9.18
C ALA A 128 -5.48 8.77 8.46
N MET A 129 -6.12 8.42 7.34
CA MET A 129 -5.80 7.23 6.56
C MET A 129 -4.39 7.30 5.96
N PHE A 130 -4.06 8.36 5.24
CA PHE A 130 -2.74 8.55 4.63
C PHE A 130 -1.65 8.83 5.67
N GLY A 131 -1.97 9.50 6.78
CA GLY A 131 -1.06 9.68 7.91
C GLY A 131 -0.65 8.34 8.54
N MET A 132 -1.58 7.40 8.69
CA MET A 132 -1.27 6.05 9.15
C MET A 132 -0.39 5.29 8.15
N VAL A 133 -0.66 5.39 6.84
CA VAL A 133 0.20 4.78 5.80
C VAL A 133 1.64 5.31 5.91
N MET A 134 1.81 6.62 6.10
CA MET A 134 3.13 7.23 6.33
C MET A 134 3.78 6.69 7.61
N ALA A 135 3.04 6.63 8.72
CA ALA A 135 3.55 6.13 10.00
C ALA A 135 4.02 4.67 9.90
N TYR A 136 3.29 3.82 9.19
CA TYR A 136 3.72 2.44 8.93
C TYR A 136 4.95 2.38 8.02
N GLY A 137 5.03 3.23 7.00
CA GLY A 137 6.24 3.38 6.19
C GLY A 137 7.48 3.67 7.05
N VAL A 138 7.36 4.59 8.01
CA VAL A 138 8.43 4.90 8.98
C VAL A 138 8.71 3.73 9.92
N SER A 139 7.68 3.04 10.41
CA SER A 139 7.83 1.87 11.28
C SER A 139 8.64 0.75 10.62
N ILE A 140 8.43 0.51 9.31
CA ILE A 140 9.22 -0.46 8.54
C ILE A 140 10.70 -0.06 8.50
N LEU A 141 11.00 1.23 8.37
CA LEU A 141 12.38 1.74 8.45
C LEU A 141 12.98 1.57 9.85
N GLY A 142 12.18 1.43 10.91
CA GLY A 142 12.68 1.10 12.25
C GLY A 142 13.50 -0.19 12.29
N ASN A 143 13.30 -1.09 11.32
CA ASN A 143 14.07 -2.31 11.20
C ASN A 143 15.43 -2.13 10.52
N ILE A 144 15.85 -0.96 10.03
CA ILE A 144 17.14 -0.80 9.34
C ILE A 144 18.21 -0.13 10.21
N ASN A 145 19.49 -0.34 9.88
CA ASN A 145 20.59 0.34 10.56
C ASN A 145 20.75 1.78 10.02
N PHE A 146 20.25 2.75 10.79
CA PHE A 146 20.38 4.18 10.51
C PHE A 146 21.81 4.74 10.72
N LYS A 147 22.72 4.03 11.37
CA LYS A 147 24.13 4.45 11.46
C LYS A 147 24.87 4.29 10.13
N ASN A 148 24.34 3.48 9.22
CA ASN A 148 24.91 3.34 7.88
C ASN A 148 24.51 4.54 7.02
N GLN A 149 25.48 5.38 6.68
CA GLN A 149 25.30 6.57 5.85
C GLN A 149 24.69 6.25 4.48
N ASN A 150 24.96 5.07 3.92
CA ASN A 150 24.37 4.64 2.65
C ASN A 150 22.84 4.51 2.76
N ASN A 151 22.35 3.90 3.85
CA ASN A 151 20.91 3.75 4.09
C ASN A 151 20.24 5.12 4.27
N LEU A 152 20.88 6.02 5.02
CA LEU A 152 20.38 7.39 5.20
C LEU A 152 20.30 8.15 3.86
N LEU A 153 21.32 8.04 3.01
CA LEU A 153 21.33 8.66 1.69
C LEU A 153 20.24 8.10 0.77
N ILE A 154 20.05 6.77 0.77
CA ILE A 154 18.98 6.13 -0.01
C ILE A 154 17.62 6.69 0.40
N ILE A 155 17.34 6.76 1.71
CA ILE A 155 16.08 7.30 2.24
C ILE A 155 15.92 8.78 1.84
N ALA A 156 16.93 9.60 2.11
CA ALA A 156 16.87 11.05 1.87
C ALA A 156 16.60 11.37 0.40
N VAL A 157 17.32 10.71 -0.53
CA VAL A 157 17.16 10.97 -1.96
C VAL A 157 15.83 10.42 -2.48
N SER A 158 15.44 9.20 -2.09
CA SER A 158 14.20 8.60 -2.59
C SER A 158 12.94 9.32 -2.10
N VAL A 159 12.88 9.65 -0.81
CA VAL A 159 11.77 10.43 -0.24
C VAL A 159 11.78 11.84 -0.80
N GLY A 160 12.95 12.47 -0.92
CA GLY A 160 13.10 13.82 -1.47
C GLY A 160 12.65 13.91 -2.93
N LEU A 161 13.06 12.97 -3.79
CA LEU A 161 12.63 12.92 -5.18
C LEU A 161 11.12 12.64 -5.31
N GLY A 162 10.60 11.66 -4.56
CA GLY A 162 9.19 11.29 -4.63
C GLY A 162 8.25 12.40 -4.16
N THR A 163 8.58 13.05 -3.04
CA THR A 163 7.80 14.19 -2.53
C THR A 163 8.02 15.46 -3.37
N GLY A 164 9.26 15.73 -3.77
CA GLY A 164 9.64 16.92 -4.53
C GLY A 164 8.93 17.01 -5.88
N ILE A 165 8.82 15.90 -6.61
CA ILE A 165 8.13 15.91 -7.91
C ILE A 165 6.62 16.00 -7.77
N SER A 166 6.07 15.52 -6.67
CA SER A 166 4.64 15.68 -6.36
C SER A 166 4.29 17.14 -6.04
N ALA A 167 5.23 17.87 -5.44
CA ALA A 167 5.10 19.31 -5.18
C ALA A 167 5.37 20.17 -6.42
N VAL A 168 6.35 19.78 -7.25
CA VAL A 168 6.74 20.50 -8.46
C VAL A 168 6.79 19.53 -9.66
N PRO A 169 5.64 19.17 -10.26
CA PRO A 169 5.59 18.21 -11.37
C PRO A 169 6.37 18.64 -12.62
N GLN A 170 6.65 19.94 -12.74
CA GLN A 170 7.36 20.54 -13.87
C GLN A 170 8.88 20.47 -13.74
N ALA A 171 9.41 20.01 -12.59
CA ALA A 171 10.84 19.99 -12.30
C ALA A 171 11.66 19.21 -13.34
N PHE A 172 11.05 18.23 -14.01
CA PHE A 172 11.69 17.35 -14.99
C PHE A 172 11.16 17.55 -16.41
N LYS A 173 10.50 18.68 -16.69
CA LYS A 173 9.94 18.98 -18.02
C LYS A 173 10.99 18.94 -19.14
N ALA A 174 12.25 19.22 -18.81
CA ALA A 174 13.39 19.17 -19.74
C ALA A 174 13.78 17.74 -20.17
N LEU A 175 13.38 16.69 -19.45
CA LEU A 175 13.65 15.29 -19.82
C LEU A 175 12.74 14.78 -20.95
N GLY A 176 11.72 15.54 -21.33
CA GLY A 176 10.79 15.21 -22.41
C GLY A 176 9.68 14.22 -22.00
N ASP A 177 8.65 14.13 -22.84
CA ASP A 177 7.41 13.39 -22.54
C ASP A 177 7.60 11.87 -22.46
N ASN A 178 8.68 11.34 -23.04
CA ASN A 178 9.01 9.90 -23.02
C ASN A 178 9.20 9.35 -21.59
N PHE A 179 9.56 10.21 -20.63
CA PHE A 179 9.75 9.83 -19.23
C PHE A 179 8.63 10.31 -18.32
N ALA A 180 7.54 10.86 -18.87
CA ALA A 180 6.44 11.41 -18.08
C ALA A 180 5.85 10.40 -17.08
N TRP A 181 5.77 9.11 -17.45
CA TRP A 181 5.29 8.06 -16.55
C TRP A 181 6.16 7.89 -15.28
N LEU A 182 7.45 8.22 -15.35
CA LEU A 182 8.39 8.20 -14.23
C LEU A 182 8.45 9.56 -13.53
N THR A 183 8.46 10.65 -14.29
CA THR A 183 8.70 12.01 -13.79
C THR A 183 7.43 12.78 -13.44
N GLN A 184 6.25 12.18 -13.56
CA GLN A 184 4.99 12.78 -13.10
C GLN A 184 4.35 12.01 -11.95
N ASN A 185 4.96 10.91 -11.52
CA ASN A 185 4.47 10.09 -10.42
C ASN A 185 5.53 9.97 -9.32
N GLY A 186 5.31 10.68 -8.22
CA GLY A 186 6.25 10.70 -7.09
C GLY A 186 6.45 9.35 -6.41
N ILE A 187 5.43 8.49 -6.39
CA ILE A 187 5.54 7.15 -5.82
C ILE A 187 6.50 6.32 -6.68
N VAL A 188 6.33 6.35 -8.00
CA VAL A 188 7.17 5.62 -8.94
C VAL A 188 8.62 6.11 -8.89
N LEU A 189 8.84 7.43 -8.97
CA LEU A 189 10.19 7.99 -8.92
C LEU A 189 10.90 7.69 -7.58
N GLY A 190 10.19 7.83 -6.46
CA GLY A 190 10.70 7.50 -5.13
C GLY A 190 11.07 6.03 -5.01
N ALA A 191 10.19 5.12 -5.45
CA ALA A 191 10.45 3.69 -5.40
C ALA A 191 11.63 3.27 -6.31
N VAL A 192 11.65 3.74 -7.56
CA VAL A 192 12.72 3.43 -8.51
C VAL A 192 14.06 3.96 -8.01
N SER A 193 14.11 5.20 -7.52
CA SER A 193 15.34 5.76 -6.96
C SER A 193 15.81 4.99 -5.73
N ALA A 194 14.92 4.60 -4.82
CA ALA A 194 15.27 3.76 -3.68
C ALA A 194 15.88 2.43 -4.11
N ILE A 195 15.28 1.74 -5.09
CA ILE A 195 15.76 0.45 -5.61
C ILE A 195 17.15 0.60 -6.25
N VAL A 196 17.31 1.60 -7.14
CA VAL A 196 18.56 1.85 -7.85
C VAL A 196 19.69 2.22 -6.89
N LEU A 197 19.43 3.12 -5.94
CA LEU A 197 20.43 3.55 -4.96
C LEU A 197 20.77 2.41 -3.99
N ASN A 198 19.79 1.61 -3.56
CA ASN A 198 20.05 0.45 -2.73
C ASN A 198 20.92 -0.58 -3.46
N PHE A 199 20.63 -0.84 -4.74
CA PHE A 199 21.48 -1.71 -5.54
C PHE A 199 22.91 -1.16 -5.67
N PHE A 200 23.06 0.15 -5.90
CA PHE A 200 24.36 0.78 -6.07
C PHE A 200 25.20 0.78 -4.79
N PHE A 201 24.62 1.14 -3.64
CA PHE A 201 25.37 1.28 -2.39
C PHE A 201 25.47 0.00 -1.56
N ASN A 202 24.42 -0.82 -1.55
CA ASN A 202 24.35 -2.02 -0.70
C ASN A 202 24.53 -3.33 -1.47
N GLY A 203 24.44 -3.31 -2.81
CA GLY A 203 24.57 -4.49 -3.66
C GLY A 203 23.46 -5.53 -3.51
N ILE A 204 23.55 -6.63 -4.25
CA ILE A 204 22.53 -7.71 -4.28
C ILE A 204 22.54 -8.57 -3.00
N LYS A 205 23.66 -8.60 -2.26
CA LYS A 205 23.87 -9.45 -1.08
C LYS A 205 23.83 -8.67 0.24
N TYR A 206 22.96 -7.68 0.36
CA TYR A 206 22.79 -7.02 1.65
C TYR A 206 22.20 -7.99 2.68
N GLN A 207 23.06 -8.55 3.53
CA GLN A 207 22.64 -9.22 4.75
C GLN A 207 22.64 -8.20 5.87
N GLN A 208 21.44 -7.86 6.34
CA GLN A 208 21.31 -7.07 7.56
C GLN A 208 21.91 -7.88 8.71
N LYS A 209 23.04 -7.40 9.24
CA LYS A 209 23.64 -7.97 10.44
C LYS A 209 22.73 -7.56 11.61
N SER A 210 21.95 -8.49 12.14
CA SER A 210 21.20 -8.29 13.37
C SER A 210 22.22 -8.09 14.49
N GLU A 211 22.45 -6.83 14.89
CA GLU A 211 23.06 -6.59 16.19
C GLU A 211 22.02 -7.03 17.23
N VAL A 212 22.31 -8.17 17.86
CA VAL A 212 21.63 -8.61 19.07
C VAL A 212 21.73 -7.46 20.05
N MET A 213 20.60 -6.84 20.40
CA MET A 213 20.52 -5.98 21.57
C MET A 213 20.80 -6.86 22.79
N GLU A 214 22.02 -6.82 23.31
CA GLU A 214 22.31 -7.16 24.71
C GLU A 214 21.65 -6.15 25.66
#